data_AF-A0A382CBV7-F1
#
_entry.id   AF-A0A382CBV7-F1
#
_cell.length_a   1.000
_cell.length_b   1.000
_cell.length_c   1.000
_cell.angle_alpha   90.00
_cell.angle_beta   90.00
_cell.angle_gamma   90.00
#
_symmetry.space_group_name_H-M   'P 1'
#
loop_
_entity.id
_entity.type
_entity.pdbx_description
1 polymer ?
#
loop_
_entity_poly.entity_id
_entity_poly.type
_entity_poly.pdbx_seq_one_letter_code
_entity_poly.pdbx_strand_id
1 'polypeptide(L)'
;MSQTYNVLIATELKGISEDAEKEIDMRLEEHGLEKIPTLSSTWEMKCTAEDESEAKDQAIQIFVNVCRTYPFELRMVVHAGISQIIRRKKTFEP
;
A
#
# COMPACT_ATOMS: atom_id res chain seq x y z
N MET A 1 -13.98 17.35 -10.13
CA MET A 1 -14.56 17.36 -8.76
C MET A 1 -13.93 16.19 -8.05
N SER A 2 -13.26 16.42 -6.92
CA SER A 2 -12.63 15.32 -6.18
C SER A 2 -13.67 14.46 -5.45
N GLN A 3 -13.42 13.16 -5.44
CA GLN A 3 -14.24 12.15 -4.75
C GLN A 3 -13.34 11.36 -3.80
N THR A 4 -13.95 10.79 -2.76
CA THR A 4 -13.23 9.89 -1.85
C THR A 4 -13.34 8.46 -2.37
N TYR A 5 -12.19 7.83 -2.57
CA TYR A 5 -12.04 6.46 -3.00
C TYR A 5 -11.48 5.61 -1.86
N ASN A 6 -12.04 4.42 -1.67
CA ASN A 6 -11.43 3.39 -0.83
C ASN A 6 -10.47 2.59 -1.70
N VAL A 7 -9.17 2.72 -1.40
CA VAL A 7 -8.11 2.04 -2.12
C VAL A 7 -7.68 0.82 -1.30
N LEU A 8 -7.84 -0.35 -1.89
CA LEU A 8 -7.40 -1.62 -1.34
C LEU A 8 -5.97 -1.92 -1.84
N ILE A 9 -5.06 -2.20 -0.92
CA ILE A 9 -3.68 -2.60 -1.21
C ILE A 9 -3.44 -3.97 -0.59
N ALA A 10 -3.15 -4.97 -1.42
CA ALA A 10 -2.70 -6.28 -0.97
C ALA A 10 -1.23 -6.49 -1.36
N THR A 11 -0.40 -6.99 -0.46
CA THR A 11 1.04 -7.15 -0.70
C THR A 11 1.58 -8.52 -0.33
N GLU A 12 2.75 -8.84 -0.87
CA GLU A 12 3.61 -9.93 -0.46
C GLU A 12 5.00 -9.31 -0.20
N LEU A 13 5.42 -9.29 1.06
CA LEU A 13 6.71 -8.74 1.52
C LEU A 13 7.73 -9.87 1.62
N LYS A 14 8.59 -10.05 0.62
CA LYS A 14 9.57 -11.15 0.58
C LYS A 14 10.91 -10.76 1.15
N GLY A 15 11.38 -11.54 2.12
CA GLY A 15 12.70 -11.37 2.72
C GLY A 15 12.79 -10.21 3.72
N ILE A 16 11.65 -9.72 4.20
CA ILE A 16 11.58 -8.76 5.30
C ILE A 16 11.70 -9.48 6.65
N SER A 17 12.29 -8.83 7.65
CA SER A 17 12.28 -9.33 9.04
C SER A 17 10.95 -9.01 9.72
N GLU A 18 10.56 -9.82 10.71
CA GLU A 18 9.32 -9.59 11.48
C GLU A 18 9.30 -8.23 12.19
N ASP A 19 10.46 -7.77 12.69
CA ASP A 19 10.56 -6.45 13.33
C ASP A 19 10.32 -5.31 12.33
N ALA A 20 10.88 -5.43 11.13
CA ALA A 20 10.67 -4.46 10.06
C ALA A 20 9.22 -4.48 9.56
N GLU A 21 8.59 -5.65 9.48
CA GLU A 21 7.18 -5.77 9.12
C GLU A 21 6.27 -5.05 10.12
N LYS A 22 6.51 -5.21 11.43
CA LYS A 22 5.77 -4.50 12.49
C LYS A 22 5.98 -2.98 12.41
N GLU A 23 7.21 -2.53 12.14
CA GLU A 23 7.47 -1.09 11.95
C GLU A 23 6.79 -0.54 10.70
N ILE A 24 6.78 -1.29 9.60
CA ILE A 24 6.03 -0.91 8.39
C ILE A 24 4.54 -0.81 8.70
N ASP A 25 3.96 -1.79 9.40
CA ASP A 25 2.54 -1.76 9.79
C ASP A 25 2.21 -0.46 10.56
N MET A 26 2.98 -0.15 11.61
CA MET A 26 2.76 1.06 12.41
C MET A 26 2.88 2.34 11.56
N ARG A 27 3.90 2.42 10.70
CA ARG A 27 4.11 3.61 9.86
C ARG A 27 3.06 3.75 8.77
N LEU A 28 2.56 2.65 8.21
CA LEU A 28 1.46 2.68 7.25
C LEU A 28 0.18 3.22 7.92
N GLU A 29 -0.12 2.80 9.14
CA GLU A 29 -1.24 3.33 9.93
C GLU A 29 -1.10 4.84 10.21
N GLU A 30 0.10 5.32 10.56
CA GLU A 30 0.38 6.77 10.72
C GLU A 30 0.11 7.57 9.44
N HIS A 31 0.24 6.94 8.28
CA HIS A 31 -0.03 7.54 6.98
C HIS A 31 -1.48 7.32 6.48
N GLY A 32 -2.35 6.74 7.32
CA GLY A 32 -3.77 6.56 7.02
C GLY A 32 -4.13 5.27 6.28
N LEU A 33 -3.20 4.30 6.22
CA LEU A 33 -3.50 2.96 5.73
C LEU A 33 -3.91 2.05 6.89
N GLU A 34 -5.16 1.63 6.90
CA GLU A 34 -5.71 0.77 7.96
C GLU A 34 -5.53 -0.71 7.56
N LYS A 35 -4.89 -1.50 8.43
CA LYS A 35 -4.70 -2.94 8.18
C LYS A 35 -6.03 -3.70 8.30
N ILE A 36 -6.30 -4.60 7.35
CA ILE A 36 -7.50 -5.44 7.38
C ILE A 36 -7.24 -6.63 8.31
N PRO A 37 -7.95 -6.76 9.45
CA PRO A 37 -7.61 -7.76 10.48
C PRO A 37 -7.72 -9.22 10.02
N THR A 38 -8.54 -9.49 9.00
CA THR A 38 -8.78 -10.82 8.46
C THR A 38 -7.78 -11.24 7.38
N LEU A 39 -6.87 -10.35 6.98
CA LEU A 39 -5.89 -10.56 5.90
C LEU A 39 -4.48 -10.20 6.41
N SER A 40 -3.48 -11.04 6.13
CA SER A 40 -2.14 -10.89 6.69
C SER A 40 -1.39 -9.65 6.20
N SER A 41 -1.58 -9.29 4.93
CA SER A 41 -0.80 -8.27 4.23
C SER A 41 -1.73 -7.46 3.32
N THR A 42 -2.78 -6.90 3.90
CA THR A 42 -3.75 -6.09 3.16
C THR A 42 -4.17 -4.87 3.99
N TRP A 43 -4.22 -3.72 3.33
CA TRP A 43 -4.58 -2.43 3.92
C TRP A 43 -5.62 -1.73 3.07
N GLU A 44 -6.42 -0.88 3.71
CA GLU A 44 -7.35 0.04 3.07
C GLU A 44 -6.92 1.48 3.34
N MET A 45 -7.05 2.35 2.34
CA MET A 45 -6.79 3.78 2.48
C MET A 45 -7.91 4.59 1.84
N LYS A 46 -8.38 5.63 2.53
CA LYS A 46 -9.28 6.62 1.95
C LYS A 46 -8.48 7.72 1.27
N CYS A 47 -8.61 7.83 -0.04
CA CYS A 47 -7.93 8.84 -0.85
C CYS A 47 -8.95 9.80 -1.47
N THR A 48 -8.75 11.10 -1.31
CA THR A 48 -9.54 12.12 -2.02
C THR A 48 -8.79 12.51 -3.29
N ALA A 49 -9.31 12.12 -4.45
CA ALA A 49 -8.66 12.30 -5.76
C ALA A 49 -9.69 12.66 -6.85
N GLU A 50 -9.24 13.06 -8.03
CA GLU A 50 -10.14 13.34 -9.16
C GLU A 50 -10.70 12.05 -9.77
N ASP A 51 -9.89 10.99 -9.86
CA ASP A 51 -10.28 9.69 -10.39
C ASP A 51 -9.63 8.51 -9.64
N GLU A 52 -10.12 7.29 -9.93
CA GLU A 52 -9.62 6.07 -9.30
C GLU A 52 -8.13 5.81 -9.57
N SER A 53 -7.57 6.24 -10.71
CA SER A 53 -6.15 6.05 -11.04
C SER A 53 -5.27 6.93 -10.16
N GLU A 54 -5.63 8.21 -10.01
CA GLU A 54 -4.93 9.14 -9.12
C GLU A 54 -4.96 8.66 -7.66
N ALA A 55 -6.13 8.19 -7.18
CA ALA A 55 -6.26 7.61 -5.85
C ALA A 55 -5.32 6.42 -5.62
N LYS A 56 -5.25 5.49 -6.60
CA LYS A 56 -4.35 4.34 -6.53
C LYS A 56 -2.89 4.75 -6.55
N ASP A 57 -2.51 5.71 -7.40
CA ASP A 57 -1.12 6.20 -7.48
C ASP A 57 -0.68 6.88 -6.18
N GLN A 58 -1.56 7.67 -5.57
CA GLN A 58 -1.30 8.28 -4.26
C GLN A 58 -1.05 7.21 -3.19
N ALA A 59 -1.92 6.20 -3.10
CA ALA A 59 -1.78 5.12 -2.11
C ALA A 59 -0.50 4.30 -2.35
N ILE A 60 -0.17 4.00 -3.61
CA ILE A 60 1.08 3.33 -4.01
C ILE A 60 2.29 4.15 -3.57
N GLN A 61 2.28 5.46 -3.80
CA GLN A 61 3.40 6.33 -3.48
C GLN A 61 3.67 6.36 -1.98
N ILE A 62 2.61 6.48 -1.17
CA ILE A 62 2.71 6.45 0.30
C ILE A 62 3.26 5.10 0.76
N PHE A 63 2.68 4.00 0.29
CA PHE A 63 3.11 2.65 0.67
C PHE A 63 4.59 2.41 0.34
N VAL A 64 5.01 2.74 -0.88
CA VAL A 64 6.39 2.58 -1.34
C VAL A 64 7.36 3.48 -0.56
N ASN A 65 6.93 4.69 -0.16
CA ASN A 65 7.74 5.61 0.63
C ASN A 65 7.98 5.14 2.06
N VAL A 66 7.04 4.40 2.65
CA VAL A 66 7.24 3.73 3.94
C VAL A 66 8.18 2.54 3.77
N CYS A 67 7.94 1.71 2.76
CA CYS A 67 8.71 0.48 2.52
C CYS A 67 10.18 0.70 2.18
N ARG A 68 10.53 1.82 1.53
CA ARG A 68 11.91 2.08 1.06
C ARG A 68 12.97 2.17 2.16
N THR A 69 12.57 2.19 3.43
CA THR A 69 13.52 2.22 4.55
C THR A 69 14.08 0.85 4.93
N TYR A 70 13.61 -0.24 4.29
CA TYR A 70 14.06 -1.60 4.56
C TYR A 70 14.42 -2.33 3.26
N PRO A 71 15.45 -3.21 3.27
CA PRO A 71 15.80 -4.02 2.11
C PRO A 71 14.92 -5.27 2.02
N PHE A 72 14.03 -5.33 1.02
CA PHE A 72 13.18 -6.50 0.74
C PHE A 72 12.56 -6.43 -0.66
N GLU A 73 11.94 -7.52 -1.13
CA GLU A 73 11.15 -7.54 -2.36
C GLU A 73 9.65 -7.33 -2.07
N LEU A 74 9.10 -6.22 -2.55
CA LEU A 74 7.68 -5.88 -2.49
C LEU A 74 6.96 -6.34 -3.77
N ARG A 75 5.89 -7.10 -3.60
CA ARG A 75 4.86 -7.30 -4.63
C ARG A 75 3.56 -6.75 -4.11
N MET A 76 2.84 -6.00 -4.92
CA MET A 76 1.58 -5.40 -4.52
C MET A 76 0.54 -5.41 -5.64
N VAL A 77 -0.70 -5.50 -5.20
CA VAL A 77 -1.92 -5.39 -6.00
C VAL A 77 -2.73 -4.27 -5.39
N VAL A 78 -3.12 -3.29 -6.21
CA VAL A 78 -3.84 -2.10 -5.79
C VAL A 78 -5.11 -1.96 -6.61
N HIS A 79 -6.23 -1.72 -5.92
CA HIS A 79 -7.54 -1.60 -6.53
C HIS A 79 -8.38 -0.52 -5.84
N ALA A 80 -9.18 0.20 -6.62
CA ALA A 80 -10.16 1.15 -6.14
C ALA A 80 -11.36 1.08 -7.09
N GLY A 81 -12.58 1.08 -6.53
CA GLY A 81 -13.83 1.15 -7.29
C GLY A 81 -14.01 0.02 -8.32
N ILE A 82 -14.24 0.37 -9.58
CA ILE A 82 -14.53 -0.60 -10.66
C ILE A 82 -13.47 -0.62 -11.78
N SER A 83 -12.45 0.24 -11.72
CA SER A 83 -11.38 0.31 -12.71
C SER A 83 -10.35 -0.81 -12.59
N GLN A 84 -9.40 -0.78 -13.51
CA GLN A 84 -8.28 -1.72 -13.59
C GLN A 84 -7.51 -1.89 -12.28
N ILE A 85 -7.13 -3.13 -12.02
CA ILE A 85 -6.24 -3.50 -10.93
C ILE A 85 -4.80 -3.15 -11.34
N ILE A 86 -4.07 -2.44 -10.48
CA ILE A 86 -2.65 -2.15 -10.67
C ILE A 86 -1.83 -3.24 -9.99
N ARG A 87 -0.82 -3.77 -10.67
CA ARG A 87 0.15 -4.71 -10.12
C ARG A 87 1.53 -4.10 -10.17
N ARG A 88 2.27 -4.15 -9.06
CA ARG A 88 3.63 -3.61 -8.99
C ARG A 88 4.55 -4.58 -8.28
N LYS A 89 5.76 -4.72 -8.82
CA LYS A 89 6.88 -5.41 -8.19
C LYS A 89 8.00 -4.39 -8.01
N LYS A 90 8.60 -4.32 -6.83
CA LYS A 90 9.73 -3.44 -6.53
C LYS A 90 10.66 -4.13 -5.53
N THR A 91 11.96 -4.14 -5.83
CA THR A 91 12.98 -4.55 -4.87
C THR A 91 13.57 -3.31 -4.24
N PHE A 92 13.67 -3.29 -2.92
CA PHE A 92 14.36 -2.25 -2.17
C PHE A 92 15.76 -2.76 -1.81
N GLU A 93 16.77 -1.99 -2.20
CA GLU A 93 18.18 -2.26 -1.91
C GLU A 93 18.60 -1.46 -0.66
N PRO A 94 19.57 -1.97 0.12
CA PRO A 94 20.08 -1.30 1.33
C PRO A 94 20.78 0.04 1.05
#